data_AF-A0A1H6EEG2-F1
#
_entry.id   AF-A0A1H6EEG2-F1
#
_cell.length_a   1.000
_cell.length_b   1.000
_cell.length_c   1.000
_cell.angle_alpha   90.00
_cell.angle_beta   90.00
_cell.angle_gamma   90.00
#
_symmetry.space_group_name_H-M   'P 1'
#
loop_
_entity.id
_entity.type
_entity.pdbx_description
1 polymer ?
#
loop_
_entity_poly.entity_id
_entity_poly.type
_entity_poly.pdbx_seq_one_letter_code
_entity_poly.pdbx_strand_id
1 'polypeptide(L)'
;MRRLLTLTVPVTLLTVLMAAPAQAKAISHGELTGPGLSTPIVVKPGGQAMDNRLNSLRTGTAAHAALYRGLPQAFGARPMGRLGPCYRLEWYGPPGDTLVLTQYVYPYAKRGPVVRTPRQSGAVQHGWLRAPSYVKSTLHTLGLPKKPSATARCHL
;
A
#
# COMPACT_ATOMS: atom_id res chain seq x y z
N MET A 1 38.57 -6.95 -66.69
CA MET A 1 38.22 -5.88 -65.73
C MET A 1 36.79 -6.09 -65.27
N ARG A 2 36.57 -6.67 -64.08
CA ARG A 2 35.24 -6.87 -63.48
C ARG A 2 35.14 -5.94 -62.27
N ARG A 3 34.27 -4.94 -62.35
CA ARG A 3 33.79 -4.13 -61.22
C ARG A 3 32.27 -4.31 -61.13
N LEU A 4 31.72 -3.94 -59.98
CA LEU A 4 30.30 -3.80 -59.57
C LEU A 4 29.82 -4.90 -58.62
N LEU A 5 29.10 -4.62 -57.53
CA LEU A 5 28.94 -3.44 -56.67
C LEU A 5 28.10 -3.99 -55.51
N THR A 6 28.65 -4.15 -54.31
CA THR A 6 27.91 -4.69 -53.16
C THR A 6 27.03 -3.61 -52.55
N LEU A 7 25.71 -3.74 -52.75
CA LEU A 7 24.68 -2.92 -52.09
C LEU A 7 24.56 -3.33 -50.61
N THR A 8 25.04 -2.48 -49.70
CA THR A 8 24.83 -2.62 -48.26
C THR A 8 23.47 -2.02 -47.88
N VAL A 9 22.51 -2.87 -47.53
CA VAL A 9 21.21 -2.46 -46.97
C VAL A 9 21.40 -2.13 -45.49
N PRO A 10 21.11 -0.91 -45.01
CA PRO A 10 21.12 -0.63 -43.59
C PRO A 10 19.87 -1.22 -42.96
N VAL A 11 20.03 -2.27 -42.16
CA VAL A 11 18.96 -2.82 -41.30
C VAL A 11 18.76 -1.86 -40.14
N THR A 12 17.78 -0.97 -40.25
CA THR A 12 17.32 -0.11 -39.14
C THR A 12 16.60 -0.97 -38.11
N LEU A 13 17.32 -1.37 -37.07
CA LEU A 13 16.81 -2.10 -35.92
C LEU A 13 15.89 -1.16 -35.11
N LEU A 14 14.59 -1.19 -35.40
CA LEU A 14 13.57 -0.41 -34.70
C LEU A 14 13.29 -1.08 -33.34
N THR A 15 14.07 -0.71 -32.31
CA THR A 15 13.80 -1.09 -30.93
C THR A 15 12.54 -0.35 -30.46
N VAL A 16 11.39 -1.02 -30.58
CA VAL A 16 10.17 -0.57 -29.93
C VAL A 16 10.44 -0.62 -28.43
N LEU A 17 10.74 0.55 -27.86
CA LEU A 17 10.66 0.83 -26.44
C LEU A 17 9.24 0.51 -26.02
N MET A 18 9.02 -0.74 -25.59
CA MET A 18 7.89 -1.10 -24.77
C MET A 18 8.04 -0.27 -23.49
N ALA A 19 7.47 0.94 -23.52
CA ALA A 19 7.20 1.70 -22.32
C ALA A 19 6.26 0.85 -21.50
N ALA A 20 6.83 -0.01 -20.66
CA ALA A 20 6.08 -0.69 -19.62
C ALA A 20 5.31 0.42 -18.90
N PRO A 21 3.98 0.28 -18.73
CA PRO A 21 3.22 1.28 -18.01
C PRO A 21 3.95 1.46 -16.67
N ALA A 22 4.43 2.68 -16.43
CA ALA A 22 5.09 3.02 -15.19
C ALA A 22 4.02 3.01 -14.09
N GLN A 23 3.64 1.81 -13.64
CA GLN A 23 2.69 1.58 -12.56
C GLN A 23 3.27 2.03 -11.21
N ALA A 24 4.34 2.82 -11.19
CA ALA A 24 5.11 3.17 -10.01
C ALA A 24 4.42 4.17 -9.05
N LYS A 25 3.20 4.67 -9.34
CA LYS A 25 2.54 5.74 -8.56
C LYS A 25 1.10 5.45 -8.12
N ALA A 26 0.71 4.21 -7.83
CA ALA A 26 -0.69 3.92 -7.49
C ALA A 26 -1.20 4.47 -6.14
N ILE A 27 -0.32 4.90 -5.21
CA ILE A 27 -0.74 5.47 -3.93
C ILE A 27 -0.11 6.85 -3.77
N SER A 28 -0.93 7.90 -3.71
CA SER A 28 -0.54 9.29 -3.44
C SER A 28 -0.61 9.60 -1.94
N HIS A 29 -1.61 9.10 -1.24
CA HIS A 29 -1.81 9.31 0.19
C HIS A 29 -2.73 8.23 0.79
N GLY A 30 -2.93 8.27 2.10
CA GLY A 30 -3.95 7.46 2.76
C GLY A 30 -4.66 8.20 3.88
N GLU A 31 -5.82 7.70 4.29
CA GLU A 31 -6.61 8.22 5.38
C GLU A 31 -6.94 7.11 6.37
N LEU A 32 -6.61 7.33 7.63
CA LEU A 32 -6.96 6.42 8.71
C LEU A 32 -8.12 6.99 9.52
N THR A 33 -9.23 6.26 9.52
CA THR A 33 -10.39 6.55 10.35
C THR A 33 -10.60 5.45 11.37
N GLY A 34 -11.21 5.80 12.49
CA GLY A 34 -11.50 4.80 13.50
C GLY A 34 -11.64 5.35 14.91
N PRO A 35 -11.59 4.44 15.89
CA PRO A 35 -12.02 4.74 17.24
C PRO A 35 -11.02 5.61 17.99
N GLY A 36 -11.53 6.61 18.70
CA GLY A 36 -10.70 7.59 19.39
C GLY A 36 -10.08 8.65 18.48
N LEU A 37 -10.42 8.68 17.19
CA LEU A 37 -10.04 9.75 16.27
C LEU A 37 -11.25 10.68 16.06
N SER A 38 -11.11 11.94 16.44
CA SER A 38 -12.12 12.98 16.18
C SER A 38 -12.10 13.45 14.73
N THR A 39 -10.94 13.33 14.07
CA THR A 39 -10.72 13.61 12.66
C THR A 39 -9.86 12.50 12.04
N PRO A 40 -10.01 12.22 10.73
CA PRO A 40 -9.14 11.26 10.05
C PRO A 40 -7.66 11.64 10.17
N ILE A 41 -6.79 10.66 10.35
CA ILE A 41 -5.34 10.87 10.22
C ILE A 41 -5.00 10.76 8.75
N VAL A 42 -4.52 11.86 8.17
CA VAL A 42 -4.11 11.91 6.77
C VAL A 42 -2.62 11.60 6.64
N VAL A 43 -2.30 10.55 5.89
CA VAL A 43 -0.96 10.06 5.59
C VAL A 43 -0.54 10.56 4.21
N LYS A 44 0.22 11.65 4.17
CA LYS A 44 0.73 12.24 2.93
C LYS A 44 2.24 11.99 2.76
N PRO A 45 2.78 12.11 1.53
CA PRO A 45 4.21 12.17 1.32
C PRO A 45 4.78 13.30 2.18
N GLY A 46 5.92 13.05 2.82
CA GLY A 46 6.62 14.09 3.55
C GLY A 46 7.04 15.26 2.65
N GLY A 47 6.93 16.49 3.15
CA GLY A 47 7.45 17.68 2.45
C GLY A 47 8.99 17.78 2.50
N GLN A 48 9.64 16.95 3.31
CA GLN A 48 11.10 16.82 3.39
C GLN A 48 11.53 15.45 2.89
N ALA A 49 12.69 15.38 2.23
CA ALA A 49 13.25 14.14 1.64
C ALA A 49 13.38 12.97 2.64
N MET A 50 13.36 13.24 3.95
CA MET A 50 13.50 12.26 5.03
C MET A 50 12.17 11.80 5.66
N ASP A 51 11.04 12.48 5.39
CA ASP A 51 9.76 12.07 5.98
C ASP A 51 9.16 10.91 5.17
N ASN A 52 9.49 9.72 5.65
CA ASN A 52 9.18 8.43 5.03
C ASN A 52 7.85 7.82 5.52
N ARG A 53 7.00 8.55 6.26
CA ARG A 53 5.84 7.96 6.96
C ARG A 53 4.86 7.26 6.02
N LEU A 54 4.55 7.87 4.87
CA LEU A 54 3.74 7.23 3.83
C LEU A 54 4.38 5.93 3.34
N ASN A 55 5.68 5.96 3.01
CA ASN A 55 6.40 4.78 2.53
C ASN A 55 6.47 3.69 3.60
N SER A 56 6.75 4.04 4.85
CA SER A 56 6.77 3.14 5.99
C SER A 56 5.43 2.44 6.18
N LEU A 57 4.31 3.18 6.15
CA LEU A 57 2.99 2.57 6.25
C LEU A 57 2.65 1.72 5.02
N ARG A 58 2.94 2.19 3.80
CA ARG A 58 2.71 1.42 2.57
C ARG A 58 3.45 0.07 2.59
N THR A 59 4.70 0.07 3.03
CA THR A 59 5.54 -1.13 3.17
C THR A 59 5.00 -2.03 4.29
N GLY A 60 4.80 -1.49 5.49
CA GLY A 60 4.40 -2.27 6.66
C GLY A 60 2.98 -2.85 6.58
N THR A 61 2.10 -2.23 5.77
CA THR A 61 0.74 -2.72 5.49
C THR A 61 0.66 -3.55 4.21
N ALA A 62 1.78 -3.70 3.49
CA ALA A 62 1.84 -4.35 2.19
C ALA A 62 0.87 -3.77 1.15
N ALA A 63 0.55 -2.48 1.24
CA ALA A 63 -0.44 -1.85 0.37
C ALA A 63 -0.05 -1.95 -1.12
N HIS A 64 1.24 -1.83 -1.44
CA HIS A 64 1.72 -2.04 -2.80
C HIS A 64 1.57 -3.51 -3.23
N ALA A 65 2.00 -4.47 -2.40
CA ALA A 65 1.82 -5.89 -2.72
C ALA A 65 0.34 -6.31 -2.85
N ALA A 66 -0.57 -5.65 -2.14
CA ALA A 66 -2.00 -5.85 -2.30
C ALA A 66 -2.50 -5.42 -3.69
N LEU A 67 -1.97 -4.33 -4.25
CA LEU A 67 -2.37 -3.78 -5.54
C LEU A 67 -1.76 -4.51 -6.75
N TYR A 68 -0.56 -5.07 -6.61
CA TYR A 68 0.16 -5.72 -7.72
C TYR A 68 0.23 -7.23 -7.56
N ARG A 69 -0.30 -7.94 -8.55
CA ARG A 69 -0.17 -9.41 -8.64
C ARG A 69 1.29 -9.78 -8.88
N GLY A 70 1.75 -10.84 -8.21
CA GLY A 70 3.09 -11.39 -8.40
C GLY A 70 4.15 -10.86 -7.43
N LEU A 71 3.84 -9.87 -6.60
CA LEU A 71 4.73 -9.48 -5.50
C LEU A 71 4.66 -10.51 -4.36
N PRO A 72 5.81 -10.97 -3.84
CA PRO A 72 5.85 -11.96 -2.78
C PRO A 72 5.36 -11.36 -1.46
N GLN A 73 4.09 -11.59 -1.14
CA GLN A 73 3.53 -11.29 0.18
C GLN A 73 2.48 -12.34 0.54
N ALA A 74 2.73 -13.11 1.60
CA ALA A 74 1.79 -14.12 2.06
C ALA A 74 0.65 -13.46 2.86
N PHE A 75 -0.45 -13.15 2.18
CA PHE A 75 -1.72 -12.87 2.86
C PHE A 75 -2.31 -14.20 3.32
N GLY A 76 -2.60 -14.32 4.61
CA GLY A 76 -3.01 -15.56 5.25
C GLY A 76 -4.37 -15.50 5.92
N ALA A 77 -4.63 -16.53 6.73
CA ALA A 77 -5.80 -16.61 7.59
C ALA A 77 -5.74 -15.61 8.75
N ARG A 78 -6.91 -15.35 9.34
CA ARG A 78 -7.05 -14.45 10.49
C ARG A 78 -6.14 -14.90 11.66
N PRO A 79 -5.28 -14.03 12.19
CA PRO A 79 -4.52 -14.35 13.39
C PRO A 79 -5.44 -14.64 14.58
N MET A 80 -5.12 -15.68 15.34
CA MET A 80 -5.84 -16.01 16.58
C MET A 80 -5.65 -14.93 17.64
N GLY A 81 -6.66 -14.78 18.51
CA GLY A 81 -6.64 -13.90 19.68
C GLY A 81 -7.38 -12.57 19.51
N ARG A 82 -7.27 -11.72 20.54
CA ARG A 82 -7.88 -10.38 20.55
C ARG A 82 -7.06 -9.41 19.72
N LEU A 83 -7.68 -8.84 18.69
CA LEU A 83 -7.04 -7.88 17.80
C LEU A 83 -7.12 -6.42 18.31
N GLY A 84 -7.97 -6.15 19.29
CA GLY A 84 -8.21 -4.78 19.76
C GLY A 84 -9.07 -3.98 18.77
N PRO A 85 -9.09 -2.64 18.90
CA PRO A 85 -9.88 -1.77 18.03
C PRO A 85 -9.39 -1.84 16.58
N CYS A 86 -10.34 -1.69 15.67
CA CYS A 86 -10.15 -1.72 14.23
C CYS A 86 -10.18 -0.31 13.66
N TYR A 87 -9.21 0.01 12.81
CA TYR A 87 -9.12 1.28 12.08
C TYR A 87 -9.22 1.00 10.59
N ARG A 88 -9.97 1.80 9.85
CA ARG A 88 -10.06 1.71 8.40
C ARG A 88 -8.97 2.60 7.80
N LEU A 89 -8.14 2.03 6.95
CA LEU A 89 -7.09 2.71 6.21
C LEU A 89 -7.44 2.67 4.73
N GLU A 90 -7.77 3.82 4.18
CA GLU A 90 -8.10 4.01 2.78
C GLU A 90 -6.91 4.62 2.07
N TRP A 91 -6.47 4.01 0.98
CA TRP A 91 -5.37 4.49 0.15
C TRP A 91 -5.92 5.08 -1.13
N TYR A 92 -5.42 6.25 -1.48
CA TYR A 92 -5.87 7.02 -2.63
C TYR A 92 -4.71 7.20 -3.62
N GLY A 93 -5.05 7.33 -4.89
CA GLY A 93 -4.06 7.43 -5.97
C GLY A 93 -4.61 8.08 -7.25
N PRO A 94 -3.72 8.32 -8.23
CA PRO A 94 -4.12 8.89 -9.51
C PRO A 94 -4.93 7.89 -10.36
N PRO A 95 -5.79 8.39 -11.28
CA PRO A 95 -6.14 9.80 -11.48
C PRO A 95 -7.14 10.32 -10.43
N GLY A 96 -7.07 11.62 -10.12
CA GLY A 96 -8.12 12.33 -9.37
C GLY A 96 -8.36 11.88 -7.93
N ASP A 97 -7.32 11.44 -7.20
CA ASP A 97 -7.42 10.92 -5.82
C ASP A 97 -8.53 9.87 -5.66
N THR A 98 -8.50 8.89 -6.56
CA THR A 98 -9.41 7.74 -6.51
C THR A 98 -9.01 6.80 -5.38
N LEU A 99 -9.99 6.27 -4.65
CA LEU A 99 -9.78 5.19 -3.68
C LEU A 99 -9.29 3.93 -4.42
N VAL A 100 -8.06 3.49 -4.13
CA VAL A 100 -7.45 2.34 -4.80
C VAL A 100 -7.38 1.10 -3.92
N LEU A 101 -7.34 1.27 -2.59
CA LEU A 101 -7.21 0.14 -1.67
C LEU A 101 -7.82 0.49 -0.30
N THR A 102 -8.75 -0.33 0.16
CA THR A 102 -9.17 -0.33 1.57
C THR A 102 -8.44 -1.42 2.34
N GLN A 103 -7.95 -1.09 3.54
CA GLN A 103 -7.41 -2.04 4.51
C GLN A 103 -7.96 -1.75 5.91
N TYR A 104 -7.96 -2.77 6.76
CA TYR A 104 -8.30 -2.66 8.17
C TYR A 104 -7.07 -2.92 9.02
N VAL A 105 -6.67 -1.94 9.83
CA VAL A 105 -5.48 -2.02 10.68
C VAL A 105 -5.91 -2.23 12.12
N TYR A 106 -5.20 -3.12 12.82
CA TYR A 106 -5.37 -3.44 14.23
C TYR A 106 -4.06 -3.15 14.97
N PRO A 107 -3.76 -1.88 15.30
CA PRO A 107 -2.47 -1.48 15.84
C PRO A 107 -2.19 -2.04 17.25
N TYR A 108 -3.24 -2.41 17.98
CA TYR A 108 -3.17 -2.85 19.38
C TYR A 108 -3.43 -4.35 19.57
N ALA A 109 -3.34 -5.14 18.49
CA ALA A 109 -3.43 -6.59 18.60
C ALA A 109 -2.34 -7.12 19.55
N LYS A 110 -2.70 -8.08 20.42
CA LYS A 110 -1.85 -8.55 21.53
C LYS A 110 -0.46 -9.04 21.08
N ARG A 111 -0.37 -9.63 19.88
CA ARG A 111 0.87 -10.20 19.30
C ARG A 111 1.48 -9.29 18.22
N GLY A 112 1.29 -7.98 18.36
CA GLY A 112 1.76 -6.98 17.40
C GLY A 112 0.71 -6.63 16.33
N PRO A 113 0.95 -5.57 15.55
CA PRO A 113 -0.03 -5.03 14.60
C PRO A 113 -0.46 -6.05 13.55
N VAL A 114 -1.71 -5.97 13.14
CA VAL A 114 -2.30 -6.83 12.11
C VAL A 114 -3.02 -5.97 11.09
N VAL A 115 -2.95 -6.35 9.83
CA VAL A 115 -3.68 -5.73 8.72
C VAL A 115 -4.57 -6.78 8.07
N ARG A 116 -5.80 -6.42 7.74
CA ARG A 116 -6.72 -7.19 6.91
C ARG A 116 -7.01 -6.41 5.66
N THR A 117 -6.68 -6.98 4.51
CA THR A 117 -7.19 -6.50 3.22
C THR A 117 -8.48 -7.27 2.91
N PRO A 118 -9.66 -6.63 2.84
CA PRO A 118 -10.89 -7.30 2.42
C PRO A 118 -10.85 -7.62 0.93
N ARG A 119 -11.77 -8.49 0.49
CA ARG A 119 -12.07 -8.62 -0.94
C ARG A 119 -12.66 -7.30 -1.41
N GLN A 120 -12.17 -6.81 -2.54
CA GLN A 120 -12.61 -5.58 -3.19
C GLN A 120 -12.47 -5.74 -4.69
N SER A 121 -13.04 -4.82 -5.46
CA SER A 121 -13.01 -4.86 -6.93
C SER A 121 -11.58 -4.88 -7.47
N GLY A 122 -11.43 -5.43 -8.67
CA GLY A 122 -10.14 -5.52 -9.35
C GLY A 122 -9.25 -6.65 -8.82
N ALA A 123 -7.99 -6.62 -9.24
CA ALA A 123 -7.01 -7.67 -9.01
C ALA A 123 -6.28 -7.54 -7.66
N VAL A 124 -6.98 -7.16 -6.60
CA VAL A 124 -6.39 -6.88 -5.28
C VAL A 124 -6.19 -8.17 -4.48
N GLN A 125 -4.96 -8.39 -4.00
CA GLN A 125 -4.69 -9.48 -3.05
C GLN A 125 -5.36 -9.18 -1.72
N HIS A 126 -5.97 -10.20 -1.11
CA HIS A 126 -6.76 -10.06 0.11
C HIS A 126 -6.36 -11.09 1.16
N GLY A 127 -6.73 -10.84 2.41
CA GLY A 127 -6.42 -11.70 3.55
C GLY A 127 -5.78 -10.93 4.69
N TRP A 128 -5.10 -11.66 5.56
CA TRP A 128 -4.52 -11.11 6.78
C TRP A 128 -3.00 -11.09 6.73
N LEU A 129 -2.41 -10.06 7.30
CA LEU A 129 -0.98 -9.84 7.37
C LEU A 129 -0.60 -9.46 8.81
N ARG A 130 0.48 -10.05 9.34
CA ARG A 130 1.15 -9.51 10.53
C ARG A 130 2.01 -8.33 10.09
N ALA A 131 1.63 -7.14 10.53
CA ALA A 131 2.38 -5.94 10.23
C ALA A 131 3.57 -5.79 11.19
N PRO A 132 4.70 -5.23 10.73
CA PRO A 132 5.82 -4.89 11.60
C PRO A 132 5.40 -3.95 12.73
N SER A 133 6.10 -4.03 13.86
CA SER A 133 5.81 -3.18 15.04
C SER A 133 5.90 -1.68 14.73
N TYR A 134 6.75 -1.29 13.76
CA TYR A 134 6.88 0.11 13.36
C TYR A 134 5.59 0.70 12.78
N VAL A 135 4.66 -0.13 12.26
CA VAL A 135 3.37 0.38 11.77
C VAL A 135 2.63 1.10 12.89
N LYS A 136 2.61 0.52 14.10
CA LYS A 136 1.97 1.16 15.26
C LYS A 136 2.69 2.45 15.67
N SER A 137 4.02 2.44 15.73
CA SER A 137 4.77 3.65 16.13
C SER A 137 4.63 4.76 15.10
N THR A 138 4.64 4.44 13.79
CA THR A 138 4.37 5.43 12.73
C THR A 138 2.97 6.02 12.87
N LEU A 139 1.95 5.19 13.13
CA LEU A 139 0.59 5.69 13.38
C LEU A 139 0.53 6.58 14.64
N HIS A 140 1.24 6.24 15.71
CA HIS A 140 1.34 7.09 16.91
C HIS A 140 1.95 8.46 16.60
N THR A 141 3.03 8.49 15.80
CA THR A 141 3.66 9.75 15.35
C THR A 141 2.72 10.59 14.47
N LEU A 142 1.74 9.95 13.82
CA LEU A 142 0.73 10.62 13.00
C LEU A 142 -0.52 11.02 13.81
N GLY A 143 -0.55 10.79 15.12
CA GLY A 143 -1.64 11.22 16.00
C GLY A 143 -2.56 10.11 16.49
N LEU A 144 -2.29 8.84 16.17
CA LEU A 144 -3.04 7.72 16.74
C LEU A 144 -2.81 7.68 18.27
N PRO A 145 -3.86 7.60 19.11
CA PRO A 145 -3.71 7.59 20.56
C PRO A 145 -2.78 6.48 21.06
N LYS A 146 -1.97 6.73 22.10
CA LYS A 146 -1.09 5.68 22.64
C LYS A 146 -1.85 4.54 23.31
N LYS A 147 -3.03 4.84 23.88
CA LYS A 147 -3.94 3.88 24.51
C LYS A 147 -5.14 3.64 23.58
N PRO A 148 -5.58 2.38 23.40
CA PRO A 148 -6.75 2.08 22.59
C PRO A 148 -8.02 2.61 23.26
N SER A 149 -8.93 3.19 22.48
CA SER A 149 -10.28 3.46 22.96
C SER A 149 -11.04 2.15 23.20
N ALA A 150 -11.83 2.10 24.27
CA ALA A 150 -12.59 0.91 24.68
C ALA A 150 -13.68 0.51 23.66
N THR A 151 -14.16 1.48 22.91
CA THR A 151 -15.18 1.30 21.88
C THR A 151 -14.49 1.02 20.56
N ALA A 152 -14.77 -0.12 19.95
CA ALA A 152 -15.23 -0.24 18.56
C ALA A 152 -14.69 -1.46 17.79
N ARG A 153 -15.57 -1.94 16.92
CA ARG A 153 -15.30 -2.86 15.81
C ARG A 153 -15.44 -2.05 14.53
N CYS A 154 -14.76 -2.43 13.45
CA CYS A 154 -15.12 -1.90 12.14
C CYS A 154 -16.50 -2.45 11.78
N HIS A 155 -17.40 -1.59 11.29
CA HIS A 155 -18.54 -2.05 10.49
C HIS A 155 -17.93 -2.63 9.21
N LEU A 156 -17.97 -3.97 9.13
CA LEU A 156 -17.46 -4.77 8.02
C LEU A 156 -18.55 -4.96 6.97
#